data_AF-A0A7K2MQH0-F1
#
_entry.id   AF-A0A7K2MQH0-F1
#
_cell.length_a   1.000
_cell.length_b   1.000
_cell.length_c   1.000
_cell.angle_alpha   90.00
_cell.angle_beta   90.00
_cell.angle_gamma   90.00
#
_symmetry.space_group_name_H-M   'P 1'
#
loop_
_entity.id
_entity.type
_entity.pdbx_description
1 polymer ?
#
loop_
_entity_poly.entity_id
_entity_poly.type
_entity_poly.pdbx_seq_one_letter_code
_entity_poly.pdbx_strand_id
1 'polypeptide(L)'
;RLVGRLAALPGVTAAVGDIGFPAALVDGGGRITPVDDDPQTAGHGWSSTRLLADARVKGRAPSGADEVAVDAGTGLTVGQRVDVVANGRPSASYRVSALVDAPGAGVWFADGTAARLAARDAGSEGPRAGT
;
A
#
# COMPACT_ATOMS: atom_id res chain seq x y z
N ARG A 1 -15.11 -7.91 -12.28
CA ARG A 1 -15.64 -7.13 -13.44
C ARG A 1 -16.61 -6.03 -12.93
N LEU A 2 -16.04 -4.95 -12.39
CA LEU A 2 -16.78 -3.75 -11.93
C LEU A 2 -15.98 -2.49 -12.28
N VAL A 3 -14.71 -2.43 -11.87
CA VAL A 3 -13.77 -1.33 -12.20
C VAL A 3 -13.80 -0.99 -13.70
N GLY A 4 -13.68 -1.98 -14.58
CA GLY A 4 -13.74 -1.73 -16.03
C GLY A 4 -15.10 -1.24 -16.56
N ARG A 5 -16.22 -1.52 -15.86
CA ARG A 5 -17.53 -0.94 -16.21
C ARG A 5 -17.62 0.52 -15.76
N LEU A 6 -17.11 0.83 -14.57
CA LEU A 6 -17.06 2.19 -14.05
C LEU A 6 -16.13 3.09 -14.90
N ALA A 7 -14.99 2.56 -15.33
CA ALA A 7 -14.05 3.26 -16.21
C ALA A 7 -14.65 3.66 -17.58
N ALA A 8 -15.74 3.02 -18.01
CA ALA A 8 -16.39 3.29 -19.29
C ALA A 8 -17.53 4.34 -19.19
N LEU A 9 -17.86 4.83 -17.99
CA LEU A 9 -18.92 5.81 -17.80
C LEU A 9 -18.47 7.21 -18.31
N PRO A 10 -19.35 7.97 -18.99
CA PRO A 10 -19.03 9.33 -19.40
C PRO A 10 -18.59 10.20 -18.22
N GLY A 11 -17.50 10.94 -18.40
CA GLY A 11 -16.93 11.84 -17.37
C GLY A 11 -15.99 11.16 -16.38
N VAL A 12 -15.85 9.84 -16.38
CA VAL A 12 -14.84 9.14 -15.56
C VAL A 12 -13.47 9.24 -16.23
N THR A 13 -12.49 9.77 -15.51
CA THR A 13 -11.11 9.91 -16.01
C THR A 13 -10.22 8.72 -15.62
N ALA A 14 -10.52 8.05 -14.50
CA ALA A 14 -9.87 6.81 -14.07
C ALA A 14 -10.79 6.03 -13.11
N ALA A 15 -10.63 4.70 -13.09
CA ALA A 15 -11.20 3.85 -12.04
C ALA A 15 -10.17 2.80 -11.63
N VAL A 16 -9.98 2.64 -10.33
CA VAL A 16 -9.07 1.66 -9.72
C VAL A 16 -9.81 0.95 -8.60
N GLY A 17 -9.57 -0.35 -8.45
CA GLY A 17 -10.01 -1.06 -7.26
C GLY A 17 -8.96 -0.86 -6.17
N ASP A 18 -9.31 -0.12 -5.12
CA ASP A 18 -8.43 0.09 -3.98
C ASP A 18 -8.86 -0.77 -2.79
N ILE A 19 -7.88 -1.34 -2.10
CA ILE A 19 -8.06 -2.12 -0.87
C ILE A 19 -6.97 -1.66 0.09
N GLY A 20 -7.38 -0.85 1.08
CA GLY A 20 -6.55 -0.49 2.22
C GLY A 20 -6.46 -1.63 3.24
N PHE A 21 -5.29 -1.80 3.85
CA PHE A 21 -5.07 -2.75 4.95
C PHE A 21 -4.03 -2.20 5.92
N PRO A 22 -3.99 -2.68 7.18
CA PRO A 22 -3.02 -2.18 8.15
C PRO A 22 -1.60 -2.41 7.66
N ALA A 23 -0.79 -1.36 7.61
CA ALA A 23 0.61 -1.44 7.24
C ALA A 23 1.43 -0.41 8.01
N ALA A 24 2.63 -0.79 8.44
CA ALA A 24 3.55 0.09 9.12
C ALA A 24 5.00 -0.20 8.72
N LEU A 25 5.78 0.87 8.60
CA LEU A 25 7.23 0.81 8.40
C LEU A 25 7.92 0.70 9.76
N VAL A 26 8.94 -0.14 9.85
CA VAL A 26 9.72 -0.39 11.07
C VAL A 26 11.19 -0.12 10.76
N ASP A 27 11.83 0.71 11.60
CA ASP A 27 13.26 1.00 11.49
C ASP A 27 14.13 -0.12 12.10
N GLY A 28 15.45 -0.02 11.92
CA GLY A 28 16.40 -1.02 12.44
C GLY A 28 16.43 -1.14 13.97
N GLY A 29 15.81 -0.21 14.69
CA GLY A 29 15.62 -0.26 16.14
C GLY A 29 14.25 -0.80 16.58
N GLY A 30 13.41 -1.24 15.63
CA GLY A 30 12.07 -1.74 15.92
C GLY A 30 11.02 -0.65 16.13
N ARG A 31 11.33 0.62 15.81
CA ARG A 31 10.38 1.74 15.99
C ARG A 31 9.57 1.95 14.71
N ILE A 32 8.31 2.36 14.88
CA ILE A 32 7.45 2.70 13.75
C ILE A 32 7.94 4.00 13.11
N THR A 33 8.17 3.95 11.80
CA THR A 33 8.38 5.15 10.97
C THR A 33 7.01 5.60 10.46
N PRO A 34 6.56 6.83 10.80
CA PRO A 34 5.25 7.31 10.41
C PRO A 34 5.17 7.55 8.90
N VAL A 35 3.96 7.37 8.36
CA VAL A 35 3.51 7.83 7.04
C VAL A 35 2.32 8.79 7.27
N ASP A 36 1.95 9.57 6.26
CA ASP A 36 0.83 10.52 6.38
C ASP A 36 -0.55 9.85 6.45
N ASP A 37 -0.71 8.66 5.85
CA ASP A 37 -1.97 7.88 5.90
C ASP A 37 -2.23 7.20 7.26
N ASP A 38 -3.50 6.86 7.54
CA ASP A 38 -3.91 6.10 8.73
C ASP A 38 -3.25 4.71 8.74
N PRO A 39 -2.46 4.35 9.77
CA PRO A 39 -1.81 3.04 9.87
C PRO A 39 -2.75 1.83 9.77
N GLN A 40 -4.05 1.98 10.02
CA GLN A 40 -5.04 0.91 9.85
C GLN A 40 -5.40 0.64 8.38
N THR A 41 -5.10 1.57 7.48
CA THR A 41 -5.41 1.46 6.04
C THR A 41 -4.23 1.73 5.12
N ALA A 42 -3.08 2.16 5.66
CA ALA A 42 -1.92 2.65 4.91
C ALA A 42 -1.31 1.69 3.87
N GLY A 43 -1.67 0.41 3.87
CA GLY A 43 -1.22 -0.55 2.86
C GLY A 43 -2.12 -0.56 1.63
N HIS A 44 -1.56 -0.29 0.45
CA HIS A 44 -2.31 -0.26 -0.83
C HIS A 44 -1.60 -1.01 -1.95
N GLY A 45 -2.35 -1.29 -3.02
CA GLY A 45 -1.76 -1.65 -4.33
C GLY A 45 -1.18 -0.43 -5.04
N TRP A 46 -0.11 -0.62 -5.80
CA TRP A 46 0.53 0.44 -6.58
C TRP A 46 -0.44 1.17 -7.50
N SER A 47 -1.41 0.47 -8.10
CA SER A 47 -2.42 1.08 -8.96
C SER A 47 -3.24 2.18 -8.26
N SER A 48 -3.42 2.10 -6.93
CA SER A 48 -4.14 3.10 -6.14
C SER A 48 -3.46 4.47 -6.13
N THR A 49 -2.17 4.56 -6.47
CA THR A 49 -1.49 5.85 -6.65
C THR A 49 -2.15 6.76 -7.68
N ARG A 50 -2.92 6.21 -8.64
CA ARG A 50 -3.70 6.99 -9.62
C ARG A 50 -4.87 7.75 -9.00
N LEU A 51 -5.26 7.42 -7.77
CA LEU A 51 -6.34 8.09 -7.04
C LEU A 51 -5.82 9.27 -6.20
N LEU A 52 -4.50 9.38 -6.03
CA LEU A 52 -3.87 10.44 -5.25
C LEU A 52 -3.92 11.76 -6.01
N ALA A 53 -4.28 12.83 -5.31
CA ALA A 53 -4.21 14.18 -5.85
C ALA A 53 -2.76 14.68 -5.86
N ASP A 54 -2.34 15.25 -6.99
CA ASP A 54 -1.04 15.91 -7.16
C ASP A 54 0.20 15.07 -6.80
N ALA A 55 0.11 13.75 -6.94
CA ALA A 55 1.17 12.84 -6.55
C ALA A 55 2.45 13.02 -7.39
N ARG A 56 3.57 13.18 -6.70
CA ARG A 56 4.91 13.16 -7.28
C ARG A 56 5.60 11.85 -6.90
N VAL A 57 6.06 11.11 -7.91
CA VAL A 57 6.74 9.82 -7.71
C VAL A 57 8.20 9.95 -8.11
N LYS A 58 9.10 9.56 -7.20
CA LYS A 58 10.53 9.40 -7.49
C LYS A 58 10.91 7.93 -7.42
N GLY A 59 11.43 7.38 -8.52
CA GLY A 59 11.80 5.96 -8.61
C GLY A 59 10.90 5.22 -9.60
N ARG A 60 10.64 3.93 -9.34
CA ARG A 60 9.78 3.09 -10.18
C ARG A 60 8.72 2.37 -9.36
N ALA A 61 7.64 2.00 -10.01
CA ALA A 61 6.63 1.11 -9.44
C ALA A 61 7.28 -0.15 -8.84
N PRO A 62 6.82 -0.62 -7.68
CA PRO A 62 7.21 -1.92 -7.15
C PRO A 62 6.84 -3.02 -8.15
N SER A 63 7.81 -3.87 -8.47
CA SER A 63 7.66 -4.95 -9.44
C SER A 63 7.84 -6.34 -8.80
N GLY A 64 8.66 -6.41 -7.75
CA GLY A 64 8.91 -7.62 -6.96
C GLY A 64 7.98 -7.78 -5.76
N ALA A 65 7.99 -8.98 -5.17
CA ALA A 65 7.29 -9.26 -3.92
C ALA A 65 7.97 -8.67 -2.68
N ASP A 66 9.24 -8.28 -2.82
CA ASP A 66 10.12 -7.68 -1.82
C ASP A 66 10.39 -6.19 -2.10
N GLU A 67 9.60 -5.57 -2.98
CA GLU A 67 9.68 -4.14 -3.28
C GLU A 67 8.47 -3.39 -2.73
N VAL A 68 8.71 -2.17 -2.27
CA VAL A 68 7.68 -1.28 -1.74
C VAL A 68 7.94 0.14 -2.23
N ALA A 69 6.90 0.94 -2.38
CA ALA A 69 7.01 2.39 -2.46
C ALA A 69 6.42 2.99 -1.19
N VAL A 70 6.97 4.10 -0.72
CA VAL A 70 6.62 4.68 0.58
C VAL A 70 6.45 6.17 0.47
N ASP A 71 5.76 6.74 1.45
CA ASP A 71 5.67 8.18 1.65
C ASP A 71 7.07 8.82 1.67
N ALA A 72 7.25 9.88 0.87
CA ALA A 72 8.47 10.67 0.80
C ALA A 72 8.82 11.36 2.14
N GLY A 73 7.84 11.64 3.00
CA GLY A 73 8.00 12.21 4.33
C GLY A 73 8.70 11.29 5.35
N THR A 74 8.85 10.00 5.04
CA THR A 74 9.53 9.01 5.89
C THR A 74 11.04 9.25 6.03
N GLY A 75 11.64 10.03 5.13
CA GLY A 75 13.09 10.23 5.07
C GLY A 75 13.88 9.06 4.45
N LEU A 76 13.19 8.02 3.98
CA LEU A 76 13.81 6.88 3.28
C LEU A 76 14.27 7.27 1.87
N THR A 77 15.16 6.46 1.30
CA THR A 77 15.67 6.66 -0.07
C THR A 77 15.42 5.44 -0.96
N VAL A 78 15.26 5.68 -2.26
CA VAL A 78 15.15 4.59 -3.25
C VAL A 78 16.40 3.72 -3.19
N GLY A 79 16.21 2.41 -3.06
CA GLY A 79 17.26 1.40 -2.91
C GLY A 79 17.52 0.97 -1.47
N GLN A 80 17.10 1.77 -0.48
CA GLN A 80 17.20 1.42 0.94
C GLN A 80 16.30 0.23 1.29
N ARG A 81 16.66 -0.51 2.34
CA ARG A 81 15.79 -1.52 2.94
C ARG A 81 15.08 -0.98 4.18
N VAL A 82 13.82 -1.38 4.32
CA VAL A 82 12.95 -1.09 5.46
C VAL A 82 12.14 -2.32 5.79
N ASP A 83 11.91 -2.57 7.08
CA ASP A 83 11.04 -3.66 7.49
C ASP A 83 9.60 -3.18 7.49
N VAL A 84 8.68 -4.03 7.04
CA VAL A 84 7.27 -3.71 6.93
C VAL A 84 6.46 -4.77 7.66
N VAL A 85 5.57 -4.32 8.52
CA VAL A 85 4.51 -5.14 9.12
C VAL A 85 3.23 -4.85 8.33
N ALA A 86 2.59 -5.89 7.81
CA ALA A 86 1.41 -5.75 6.96
C ALA A 86 0.34 -6.77 7.33
N ASN A 87 -0.86 -6.27 7.64
CA ASN A 87 -2.08 -7.03 7.89
C ASN A 87 -1.91 -8.21 8.86
N GLY A 88 -1.24 -7.96 10.00
CA GLY A 88 -0.99 -8.96 11.04
C GLY A 88 0.06 -10.03 10.70
N ARG A 89 0.73 -9.93 9.56
CA ARG A 89 1.84 -10.83 9.18
C ARG A 89 3.13 -10.43 9.89
N PRO A 90 4.07 -11.38 10.11
CA PRO A 90 5.40 -11.06 10.64
C PRO A 90 6.09 -9.98 9.81
N SER A 91 6.98 -9.20 10.43
CA SER A 91 7.77 -8.20 9.71
C SER A 91 8.62 -8.87 8.63
N ALA A 92 8.68 -8.22 7.47
CA ALA A 92 9.52 -8.65 6.36
C ALA A 92 10.27 -7.45 5.79
N SER A 93 11.49 -7.71 5.29
CA SER A 93 12.35 -6.66 4.73
C SER A 93 12.00 -6.39 3.27
N TYR A 94 11.76 -5.12 2.93
CA TYR A 94 11.47 -4.66 1.57
C TYR A 94 12.51 -3.66 1.10
N ARG A 95 12.79 -3.67 -0.20
CA ARG A 95 13.55 -2.62 -0.88
C ARG A 95 12.61 -1.49 -1.31
N VAL A 96 12.96 -0.27 -0.94
CA VAL A 96 12.26 0.93 -1.41
C VAL A 96 12.56 1.12 -2.90
N SER A 97 11.52 1.04 -3.72
CA SER A 97 11.57 1.15 -5.18
C SER A 97 11.14 2.53 -5.68
N ALA A 98 10.27 3.21 -4.93
CA ALA A 98 9.90 4.60 -5.15
C ALA A 98 9.55 5.33 -3.84
N LEU A 99 9.58 6.65 -3.91
CA LEU A 99 9.00 7.57 -2.94
C LEU A 99 7.79 8.25 -3.58
N VAL A 100 6.70 8.35 -2.83
CA VAL A 100 5.46 9.01 -3.26
C VAL A 100 5.23 10.22 -2.36
N ASP A 101 5.14 11.40 -2.95
CA ASP A 101 4.82 12.66 -2.29
C ASP A 101 3.41 13.08 -2.71
N ALA A 102 2.46 12.90 -1.78
CA ALA A 102 1.05 13.26 -1.92
C ALA A 102 0.41 13.35 -0.52
N PRO A 103 -0.67 14.11 -0.33
CA PRO A 103 -1.48 14.04 0.89
C PRO A 103 -2.06 12.62 1.09
N GLY A 104 -2.03 12.12 2.32
CA GLY A 104 -2.45 10.75 2.66
C GLY A 104 -1.55 9.69 2.05
N ALA A 105 -0.26 9.99 1.88
CA ALA A 105 0.71 9.02 1.38
C ALA A 105 0.93 7.88 2.39
N GLY A 106 0.89 6.64 1.90
CA GLY A 106 1.04 5.43 2.70
C GLY A 106 2.19 4.53 2.23
N VAL A 107 1.90 3.23 2.14
CA VAL A 107 2.82 2.16 1.75
C VAL A 107 2.21 1.38 0.59
N TRP A 108 2.87 1.40 -0.57
CA TRP A 108 2.36 0.75 -1.79
C TRP A 108 3.19 -0.46 -2.17
N PHE A 109 2.49 -1.56 -2.40
CA PHE A 109 3.07 -2.82 -2.87
C PHE A 109 2.73 -3.03 -4.35
N ALA A 110 3.43 -3.94 -5.02
CA ALA A 110 2.96 -4.45 -6.31
C ALA A 110 1.52 -4.98 -6.15
N ASP A 111 0.62 -4.73 -7.11
CA ASP A 111 -0.82 -5.02 -6.96
C ASP A 111 -1.10 -6.48 -6.56
N GLY A 112 -0.36 -7.44 -7.14
CA GLY A 112 -0.47 -8.85 -6.79
C GLY A 112 0.00 -9.17 -5.37
N THR A 113 0.97 -8.42 -4.85
CA THR A 113 1.43 -8.53 -3.45
C THR A 113 0.40 -7.93 -2.51
N ALA A 114 -0.11 -6.72 -2.79
CA ALA A 114 -1.18 -6.10 -2.02
C ALA A 114 -2.41 -7.02 -1.91
N ALA A 115 -2.85 -7.63 -3.02
CA ALA A 115 -3.97 -8.56 -3.02
C ALA A 115 -3.74 -9.79 -2.12
N ARG A 116 -2.52 -10.34 -2.08
CA ARG A 116 -2.17 -11.45 -1.18
C ARG A 116 -2.10 -11.01 0.28
N LEU A 117 -1.56 -9.82 0.54
CA LEU A 117 -1.46 -9.29 1.90
C LEU A 117 -2.85 -8.97 2.46
N ALA A 118 -3.73 -8.38 1.66
CA ALA A 118 -5.10 -8.02 2.02
C ALA A 118 -6.05 -9.22 2.11
N ALA A 119 -5.74 -10.33 1.43
CA ALA A 119 -6.49 -11.56 1.60
C ALA A 119 -6.44 -11.97 3.07
N ARG A 120 -7.61 -12.08 3.71
CA ARG A 120 -7.69 -12.69 5.03
C ARG A 120 -7.21 -14.14 4.89
N ASP A 121 -6.26 -14.54 5.71
CA ASP A 121 -6.03 -15.96 5.92
C ASP A 121 -7.39 -16.54 6.36
N ALA A 122 -7.87 -17.59 5.70
CA ALA A 122 -9.17 -18.22 5.95
C ALA A 122 -9.25 -18.92 7.33
N GLY A 123 -8.50 -18.45 8.32
CA GLY A 123 -8.31 -19.06 9.64
C GLY A 123 -8.90 -18.28 10.81
N SER A 124 -9.63 -17.18 10.57
CA SER A 124 -10.48 -16.57 11.62
C SER A 124 -11.92 -16.53 11.14
N GLU A 125 -12.59 -17.68 11.26
CA GLU A 125 -14.05 -17.76 11.38
C GLU A 125 -14.44 -17.15 12.75
N GLY A 126 -14.30 -15.84 12.89
CA GLY A 126 -15.08 -15.10 13.88
C GLY A 126 -16.56 -15.10 13.44
N PRO A 127 -17.53 -15.16 14.37
CA PRO A 127 -18.94 -15.20 14.01
C PRO A 127 -19.28 -13.99 13.13
N ARG A 128 -19.78 -14.25 11.91
CA ARG A 128 -20.44 -13.19 11.15
C ARG A 128 -21.68 -12.80 11.95
N ALA A 129 -21.71 -11.59 12.47
CA ALA A 129 -22.95 -11.00 12.95
C ALA A 129 -23.87 -10.85 11.73
N GLY A 130 -24.73 -11.85 11.52
CA GLY A 130 -25.79 -11.78 10.54
C GLY A 130 -26.83 -10.76 10.99
N THR A 131 -27.22 -9.89 10.06
CA THR A 131 -28.49 -9.16 10.10
C THR A 131 -29.53 -9.93 9.31
#